data_AF-A0A956UE07-F1
#
_entry.id   AF-A0A956UE07-F1
#
_cell.length_a   1.000
_cell.length_b   1.000
_cell.length_c   1.000
_cell.angle_alpha   90.00
_cell.angle_beta   90.00
_cell.angle_gamma   90.00
#
_symmetry.space_group_name_H-M   'P 1'
#
loop_
_entity.id
_entity.type
_entity.pdbx_description
1 polymer ?
#
loop_
_entity_poly.entity_id
_entity_poly.type
_entity_poly.pdbx_seq_one_letter_code
_entity_poly.pdbx_strand_id
1 'polypeptide(L)'
;MQSASSKYDWTAMSQLEQDAQDEAATAAYAAIADFDEADRRTELASAIEIIYRLPDPQLRSMTEARLRAWLALPPEKAAIVGNSFESVMDAGPADIAMRRVTVVQSVAFKLTPEEIAQLRNVVPRVLGDAPPPTASMSEGTGAPPPPWWAFWRKRN
;
A
#
# COMPACT_ATOMS: atom_id res chain seq x y z
N MET A 1 -12.80 19.48 13.15
CA MET A 1 -12.20 18.14 13.06
C MET A 1 -10.87 18.21 13.79
N GLN A 2 -10.72 17.51 14.91
CA GLN A 2 -9.41 17.40 15.57
C GLN A 2 -8.57 16.43 14.73
N SER A 3 -7.45 16.90 14.17
CA SER A 3 -6.46 15.99 13.58
C SER A 3 -5.96 15.09 14.71
N ALA A 4 -6.27 13.80 14.64
CA ALA A 4 -5.74 12.83 15.58
C ALA A 4 -4.21 12.85 15.46
N SER A 5 -3.52 13.17 16.56
CA SER A 5 -2.06 13.19 16.57
C SER A 5 -1.55 11.75 16.44
N SER A 6 -0.79 11.49 15.38
CA SER A 6 -0.06 10.23 15.20
C SER A 6 0.91 10.00 16.37
N LYS A 7 1.06 8.76 16.83
CA LYS A 7 2.09 8.39 17.81
C LYS A 7 3.49 8.41 17.21
N TYR A 8 3.61 8.29 15.89
CA TYR A 8 4.87 8.32 15.16
C TYR A 8 5.03 9.61 14.36
N ASP A 9 6.26 10.11 14.27
CA ASP A 9 6.59 11.25 13.42
C ASP A 9 6.93 10.78 12.00
N TRP A 10 5.88 10.55 11.21
CA TRP A 10 6.00 10.13 9.81
C TRP A 10 6.70 11.16 8.92
N THR A 11 6.62 12.45 9.28
CA THR A 11 7.30 13.50 8.53
C THR A 11 8.81 13.42 8.76
N ALA A 12 9.26 13.31 10.01
CA ALA A 12 10.68 13.10 10.32
C ALA A 12 11.21 11.82 9.69
N MET A 13 10.43 10.73 9.74
CA MET A 13 10.80 9.45 9.12
C MET A 13 11.04 9.58 7.61
N SER A 14 10.24 10.40 6.91
CA SER A 14 10.38 10.62 5.47
C SER A 14 11.66 11.35 5.04
N GLN A 15 12.40 11.90 6.00
CA GLN A 15 13.67 12.60 5.79
C GLN A 15 14.89 11.72 6.08
N LEU A 16 14.68 10.49 6.56
CA LEU A 16 15.75 9.52 6.77
C LEU A 16 16.26 8.96 5.44
N GLU A 17 17.49 8.43 5.47
CA GLU A 17 18.00 7.58 4.40
C GLU A 17 17.18 6.28 4.30
N GLN A 18 17.10 5.70 3.10
CA GLN A 18 16.16 4.61 2.81
C GLN A 18 16.29 3.42 3.78
N ASP A 19 17.50 2.98 4.13
CA ASP A 19 17.68 1.83 5.03
C ASP A 19 17.16 2.13 6.45
N ALA A 20 17.44 3.33 6.96
CA ALA A 20 16.94 3.77 8.27
C ALA A 20 15.42 4.01 8.24
N GLN A 21 14.89 4.47 7.11
CA GLN A 21 13.47 4.64 6.87
C GLN A 21 12.75 3.29 6.87
N ASP A 22 13.32 2.27 6.22
CA ASP A 22 12.78 0.90 6.18
C ASP A 22 12.74 0.28 7.58
N GLU A 23 13.83 0.41 8.35
CA GLU A 23 13.90 -0.07 9.73
C GLU A 23 12.86 0.63 10.63
N ALA A 24 12.80 1.96 10.56
CA ALA A 24 11.87 2.76 11.36
C ALA A 24 10.40 2.45 10.99
N ALA A 25 10.09 2.33 9.70
CA ALA A 25 8.76 1.96 9.24
C ALA A 25 8.38 0.55 9.69
N THR A 26 9.31 -0.41 9.62
CA THR A 26 9.08 -1.79 10.06
C THR A 26 8.76 -1.83 11.56
N ALA A 27 9.54 -1.13 12.39
CA ALA A 27 9.28 -1.03 13.82
C ALA A 27 7.92 -0.40 14.12
N ALA A 28 7.56 0.69 13.43
CA ALA A 28 6.28 1.37 13.60
C ALA A 28 5.10 0.45 13.23
N TYR A 29 5.13 -0.18 12.05
CA TYR A 29 4.06 -1.09 11.62
C TYR A 29 3.97 -2.36 12.50
N ALA A 30 5.10 -2.86 13.01
CA ALA A 30 5.11 -3.97 13.96
C ALA A 30 4.32 -3.63 15.23
N ALA A 31 4.55 -2.44 15.77
CA ALA A 31 3.87 -1.97 16.98
C ALA A 31 2.39 -1.64 16.72
N ILE A 32 2.06 -1.04 15.56
CA ILE A 32 0.67 -0.77 15.16
C ILE A 32 -0.14 -2.07 14.99
N ALA A 33 0.49 -3.14 14.52
CA ALA A 33 -0.17 -4.43 14.39
C ALA A 33 -0.66 -5.00 15.74
N ASP A 34 -0.02 -4.60 16.85
CA ASP A 34 -0.38 -5.04 18.21
C ASP A 34 -1.45 -4.17 18.88
N PHE A 35 -1.88 -3.08 18.25
CA PHE A 35 -3.00 -2.28 18.75
C PHE A 35 -4.33 -3.04 18.59
N ASP A 36 -5.38 -2.61 19.29
CA ASP A 36 -6.73 -3.04 18.92
C ASP A 36 -7.14 -2.45 17.56
N GLU A 37 -8.20 -2.99 16.95
CA GLU A 37 -8.61 -2.58 15.60
C GLU A 37 -8.99 -1.09 15.53
N ALA A 38 -9.59 -0.53 16.58
CA ALA A 38 -10.05 0.85 16.57
C ALA A 38 -8.85 1.81 16.61
N ASP A 39 -7.94 1.60 17.58
CA ASP A 39 -6.72 2.39 17.73
C ASP A 39 -5.79 2.23 16.53
N ARG A 40 -5.69 1.01 15.98
CA ARG A 40 -4.93 0.75 14.75
C ARG A 40 -5.47 1.58 13.59
N ARG A 41 -6.78 1.59 13.36
CA ARG A 41 -7.38 2.38 12.27
C ARG A 41 -7.18 3.87 12.48
N THR A 42 -7.32 4.35 13.72
CA THR A 42 -7.07 5.76 14.04
C THR A 42 -5.63 6.14 13.74
N GLU A 43 -4.65 5.35 14.19
CA GLU A 43 -3.24 5.59 13.93
C GLU A 43 -2.92 5.55 12.44
N LEU A 44 -3.43 4.55 11.71
CA LEU A 44 -3.22 4.42 10.27
C LEU A 44 -3.88 5.56 9.48
N ALA A 45 -5.04 6.06 9.91
CA ALA A 45 -5.69 7.22 9.30
C ALA A 45 -4.83 8.48 9.43
N SER A 46 -4.29 8.74 10.62
CA SER A 46 -3.35 9.84 10.84
C SER A 46 -2.08 9.67 10.00
N ALA A 47 -1.52 8.47 9.96
CA ALA A 47 -0.34 8.15 9.15
C ALA A 47 -0.59 8.41 7.65
N ILE A 48 -1.72 7.92 7.12
CA ILE A 48 -2.14 8.13 5.73
C ILE A 48 -2.26 9.62 5.43
N GLU A 49 -2.97 10.37 6.29
CA GLU A 49 -3.17 11.81 6.08
C GLU A 49 -1.83 12.57 6.03
N ILE A 50 -0.88 12.22 6.90
CA ILE A 50 0.45 12.84 6.94
C ILE A 50 1.27 12.45 5.71
N ILE A 51 1.42 11.14 5.45
CA ILE A 51 2.28 10.62 4.38
C ILE A 51 1.79 11.08 3.01
N TYR A 52 0.49 11.03 2.74
CA TYR A 52 -0.07 11.42 1.45
C TYR A 52 -0.13 12.93 1.24
N ARG A 53 0.32 13.75 2.19
CA ARG A 53 0.56 15.19 2.00
C ARG A 53 2.02 15.52 1.71
N LEU A 54 2.93 14.55 1.84
CA LEU A 54 4.34 14.77 1.55
C LEU A 54 4.57 15.08 0.05
N PRO A 55 5.68 15.77 -0.27
CA PRO A 55 6.19 15.88 -1.63
C PRO A 55 6.37 14.50 -2.28
N ASP A 56 6.14 14.41 -3.60
CA ASP A 56 6.18 13.16 -4.35
C ASP A 56 7.43 12.28 -4.11
N PRO A 57 8.66 12.83 -4.02
CA PRO A 57 9.85 12.00 -3.72
C PRO A 57 9.76 11.31 -2.36
N GLN A 58 9.31 12.03 -1.33
CA GLN A 58 9.15 11.51 0.04
C GLN A 58 7.95 10.55 0.14
N LEU A 59 6.86 10.83 -0.57
CA LEU A 59 5.72 9.93 -0.66
C LEU A 59 6.12 8.59 -1.31
N ARG A 60 6.97 8.61 -2.35
CA ARG A 60 7.50 7.38 -2.97
C ARG A 60 8.38 6.60 -2.01
N SER A 61 9.33 7.24 -1.34
CA SER A 61 10.22 6.56 -0.38
C SER A 61 9.44 5.97 0.80
N MET A 62 8.48 6.72 1.35
CA MET A 62 7.60 6.21 2.43
C MET A 62 6.70 5.06 1.96
N THR A 63 6.26 5.08 0.69
CA THR A 63 5.49 3.98 0.11
C THR A 63 6.37 2.73 -0.03
N GLU A 64 7.60 2.87 -0.48
CA GLU A 64 8.59 1.79 -0.53
C GLU A 64 8.86 1.20 0.85
N ALA A 65 9.15 2.05 1.84
CA ALA A 65 9.38 1.64 3.21
C ALA A 65 8.18 0.90 3.81
N ARG A 66 6.94 1.32 3.51
CA ARG A 66 5.73 0.60 3.93
C ARG A 66 5.65 -0.80 3.31
N LEU A 67 5.89 -0.93 2.01
CA LEU A 67 5.83 -2.23 1.34
C LEU A 67 6.92 -3.18 1.86
N ARG A 68 8.13 -2.68 2.06
CA ARG A 68 9.24 -3.45 2.68
C ARG A 68 8.95 -3.84 4.12
N ALA A 69 8.37 -2.93 4.90
CA ALA A 69 7.93 -3.26 6.25
C ALA A 69 6.96 -4.44 6.25
N TRP A 70 5.95 -4.46 5.38
CA TRP A 70 5.00 -5.58 5.31
C TRP A 70 5.64 -6.90 4.86
N LEU A 71 6.69 -6.84 4.02
CA LEU A 71 7.48 -8.01 3.65
C LEU A 71 8.33 -8.55 4.82
N ALA A 72 8.83 -7.65 5.67
CA ALA A 72 9.68 -7.97 6.81
C ALA A 72 8.91 -8.46 8.05
N LEU A 73 7.62 -8.11 8.16
CA LEU A 73 6.77 -8.54 9.26
C LEU A 73 6.36 -10.03 9.15
N PRO A 74 6.07 -10.69 10.29
CA PRO A 74 5.37 -11.97 10.26
C PRO A 74 4.07 -11.85 9.44
N PRO A 75 3.72 -12.85 8.60
CA PRO A 75 2.57 -12.75 7.69
C PRO A 75 1.26 -12.38 8.36
N GLU A 76 1.03 -12.86 9.58
CA GLU A 76 -0.16 -12.53 10.38
C GLU A 76 -0.21 -11.04 10.75
N LYS A 77 0.91 -10.48 11.23
CA LYS A 77 1.00 -9.05 11.56
C LYS A 77 0.89 -8.19 10.31
N ALA A 78 1.53 -8.59 9.21
CA ALA A 78 1.43 -7.91 7.92
C ALA A 78 -0.02 -7.87 7.42
N ALA A 79 -0.75 -8.99 7.51
CA ALA A 79 -2.15 -9.06 7.13
C ALA A 79 -3.04 -8.21 8.03
N ILE A 80 -2.82 -8.23 9.36
CA ILE A 80 -3.58 -7.40 10.31
C ILE A 80 -3.43 -5.92 9.96
N VAL A 81 -2.20 -5.42 9.86
CA VAL A 81 -1.95 -4.01 9.62
C VAL A 81 -2.34 -3.59 8.21
N GLY A 82 -2.10 -4.44 7.23
CA GLY A 82 -2.44 -4.18 5.83
C GLY A 82 -3.95 -4.14 5.58
N ASN A 83 -4.72 -5.06 6.17
CA ASN A 83 -6.18 -5.04 6.03
C ASN A 83 -6.81 -3.82 6.70
N SER A 84 -6.33 -3.41 7.88
CA SER A 84 -6.77 -2.16 8.49
C SER A 84 -6.37 -0.95 7.63
N PHE A 85 -5.17 -0.95 7.04
CA PHE A 85 -4.74 0.10 6.12
C PHE A 85 -5.68 0.22 4.91
N GLU A 86 -6.02 -0.89 4.26
CA GLU A 86 -6.99 -0.91 3.15
C GLU A 86 -8.36 -0.39 3.59
N SER A 87 -8.85 -0.82 4.75
CA SER A 87 -10.12 -0.35 5.29
C SER A 87 -10.13 1.16 5.53
N VAL A 88 -9.01 1.75 5.96
CA VAL A 88 -8.91 3.21 6.11
C VAL A 88 -8.88 3.90 4.74
N MET A 89 -8.14 3.34 3.77
CA MET A 89 -8.06 3.90 2.42
C MET A 89 -9.42 3.85 1.69
N ASP A 90 -10.20 2.77 1.85
CA ASP A 90 -11.53 2.63 1.26
C ASP A 90 -12.52 3.67 1.80
N ALA A 91 -12.34 4.10 3.06
CA ALA A 91 -13.13 5.17 3.68
C ALA A 91 -12.54 6.58 3.47
N GLY A 92 -11.36 6.66 2.83
CA GLY A 92 -10.58 7.88 2.72
C GLY A 92 -11.04 8.82 1.58
N PRO A 93 -10.52 10.06 1.56
CA PRO A 93 -10.73 10.99 0.45
C PRO A 93 -10.28 10.42 -0.90
N ALA A 94 -11.04 10.71 -1.96
CA ALA A 94 -10.79 10.17 -3.30
C ALA A 94 -9.43 10.61 -3.91
N ASP A 95 -8.95 11.80 -3.58
CA ASP A 95 -7.64 12.31 -4.01
C ASP A 95 -6.48 11.47 -3.44
N ILE A 96 -6.57 11.04 -2.19
CA ILE A 96 -5.61 10.13 -1.55
C ILE A 96 -5.63 8.76 -2.24
N ALA A 97 -6.82 8.23 -2.53
CA ALA A 97 -6.97 6.96 -3.26
C ALA A 97 -6.35 7.03 -4.66
N MET A 98 -6.53 8.13 -5.39
CA MET A 98 -5.88 8.32 -6.69
C MET A 98 -4.36 8.42 -6.59
N ARG A 99 -3.83 9.20 -5.62
CA ARG A 99 -2.38 9.30 -5.40
C ARG A 99 -1.76 7.95 -5.05
N ARG A 100 -2.47 7.12 -4.28
CA ARG A 100 -2.05 5.75 -3.92
C ARG A 100 -1.74 4.90 -5.14
N VAL A 101 -2.65 4.85 -6.12
CA VAL A 101 -2.48 4.01 -7.31
C VAL A 101 -1.19 4.41 -8.04
N THR A 102 -1.00 5.70 -8.29
CA THR A 102 0.18 6.23 -8.98
C THR A 102 1.47 5.93 -8.23
N VAL A 103 1.53 6.19 -6.91
CA VAL A 103 2.76 5.99 -6.14
C VAL A 103 3.10 4.52 -6.00
N VAL A 104 2.12 3.65 -5.72
CA VAL A 104 2.36 2.21 -5.57
C VAL A 104 2.87 1.60 -6.86
N GLN A 105 2.29 1.96 -8.02
CA GLN A 105 2.80 1.52 -9.32
C GLN A 105 4.23 2.00 -9.58
N SER A 106 4.55 3.23 -9.17
CA SER A 106 5.90 3.78 -9.28
C SER A 106 6.92 3.17 -8.31
N VAL A 107 6.49 2.34 -7.36
CA VAL A 107 7.40 1.66 -6.42
C VAL A 107 7.47 0.17 -6.72
N ALA A 108 6.39 -0.42 -7.24
CA ALA A 108 6.31 -1.84 -7.53
C ALA A 108 7.43 -2.35 -8.46
N PHE A 109 7.99 -1.52 -9.35
CA PHE A 109 9.12 -1.92 -10.21
C PHE A 109 10.41 -2.21 -9.44
N LYS A 110 10.53 -1.75 -8.19
CA LYS A 110 11.68 -1.97 -7.32
C LYS A 110 11.61 -3.30 -6.56
N LEU A 111 10.47 -3.99 -6.64
CA LEU A 111 10.25 -5.26 -5.97
C LEU A 111 10.44 -6.40 -6.97
N THR A 112 10.95 -7.52 -6.46
CA THR A 112 11.03 -8.79 -7.19
C THR A 112 9.63 -9.40 -7.39
N PRO A 113 9.44 -10.26 -8.41
CA PRO A 113 8.18 -10.99 -8.58
C PRO A 113 7.75 -11.78 -7.34
N GLU A 114 8.71 -12.35 -6.61
CA GLU A 114 8.49 -13.12 -5.39
C GLU A 114 7.97 -12.23 -4.25
N GLU A 115 8.57 -11.06 -4.05
CA GLU A 115 8.10 -10.06 -3.08
C GLU A 115 6.70 -9.55 -3.43
N ILE A 116 6.42 -9.32 -4.71
CA ILE A 116 5.09 -8.93 -5.18
C ILE A 116 4.06 -10.03 -4.87
N ALA A 117 4.41 -11.29 -5.09
CA ALA A 117 3.54 -12.43 -4.78
C ALA A 117 3.30 -12.54 -3.27
N GLN A 118 4.34 -12.38 -2.45
CA GLN A 118 4.22 -12.39 -0.99
C GLN A 118 3.30 -11.26 -0.50
N LEU A 119 3.50 -10.03 -0.99
CA LEU A 119 2.65 -8.88 -0.64
C LEU A 119 1.17 -9.13 -0.98
N ARG A 120 0.88 -9.71 -2.15
CA ARG A 120 -0.49 -10.05 -2.55
C ARG A 120 -1.12 -11.13 -1.67
N ASN A 121 -0.32 -12.04 -1.12
CA ASN A 121 -0.81 -13.07 -0.21
C ASN A 121 -1.23 -12.49 1.15
N VAL A 122 -0.52 -11.46 1.65
CA VAL A 122 -0.84 -10.84 2.95
C VAL A 122 -1.87 -9.71 2.82
N VAL A 123 -1.82 -8.94 1.73
CA VAL A 123 -2.70 -7.80 1.49
C VAL A 123 -3.13 -7.81 0.01
N PRO A 124 -4.25 -8.48 -0.33
CA PRO A 124 -4.63 -8.75 -1.71
C PRO A 124 -4.70 -7.51 -2.61
N ARG A 125 -5.15 -6.37 -2.07
CA ARG A 125 -5.34 -5.11 -2.79
C ARG A 125 -4.14 -4.16 -2.71
N VAL A 126 -3.00 -4.59 -2.18
CA VAL A 126 -1.82 -3.72 -1.93
C VAL A 126 -1.29 -3.02 -3.17
N LEU A 127 -1.36 -3.68 -4.33
CA LEU A 127 -0.95 -3.11 -5.63
C LEU A 127 -2.14 -2.65 -6.48
N GLY A 128 -3.33 -2.49 -5.86
CA GLY A 128 -4.61 -2.23 -6.51
C GLY A 128 -5.40 -3.50 -6.85
N ASP A 129 -6.60 -3.32 -7.40
CA ASP A 129 -7.47 -4.40 -7.88
C ASP A 129 -6.95 -4.97 -9.21
N ALA A 130 -5.81 -5.68 -9.16
CA ALA A 130 -5.45 -6.58 -10.25
C ALA A 130 -6.21 -7.89 -10.04
N PRO A 131 -7.01 -8.38 -11.01
CA PRO A 131 -7.66 -9.68 -10.87
C PRO A 131 -6.57 -10.75 -10.69
N PRO A 132 -6.78 -11.73 -9.79
CA PRO A 132 -5.80 -12.78 -9.57
C PRO A 132 -5.53 -13.54 -10.87
N PRO A 133 -4.28 -13.91 -11.18
CA PRO A 133 -3.92 -14.65 -12.38
C PRO A 133 -4.27 -16.14 -12.23
N THR A 134 -5.47 -16.48 -11.76
CA THR A 134 -6.03 -17.84 -11.78
C THR A 134 -7.55 -17.76 -11.58
N ALA A 135 -8.28 -17.49 -12.66
CA ALA A 135 -9.68 -17.85 -12.79
C ALA A 135 -9.96 -18.22 -14.25
N SER A 136 -9.23 -19.24 -14.73
CA SER A 136 -9.75 -20.07 -15.81
C SER A 136 -10.91 -20.89 -15.23
N MET A 137 -12.14 -20.55 -15.63
CA MET A 137 -13.22 -21.46 -16.05
C MET A 137 -14.58 -20.80 -15.83
N SER A 138 -15.18 -20.31 -16.92
CA SER A 138 -16.56 -20.63 -17.29
C SER A 138 -16.74 -20.31 -18.76
N GLU A 139 -17.06 -21.36 -19.52
CA GLU A 139 -17.48 -21.32 -20.91
C GLU A 139 -18.57 -20.26 -21.11
N GLY A 140 -18.26 -19.29 -21.96
CA GLY A 140 -19.20 -18.28 -22.40
C GLY A 140 -18.66 -17.68 -23.69
N THR A 141 -19.34 -17.95 -24.78
CA THR A 141 -19.02 -17.51 -26.15
C THR A 141 -18.95 -15.98 -26.20
N GLY A 142 -17.76 -15.43 -26.03
CA GLY A 142 -17.49 -14.00 -26.12
C GLY A 142 -16.00 -13.79 -26.03
N ALA A 143 -15.41 -13.18 -27.07
CA ALA A 143 -13.99 -12.85 -27.05
C ALA A 143 -13.65 -12.09 -25.75
N PRO A 144 -12.52 -12.40 -25.08
CA PRO A 144 -12.14 -11.69 -23.87
C PRO A 144 -12.03 -10.19 -24.17
N PRO A 145 -12.56 -9.32 -23.30
CA PRO A 145 -12.36 -7.89 -23.46
C PRO A 145 -10.84 -7.65 -23.48
N PRO A 146 -10.34 -6.85 -24.44
CA PRO A 146 -8.91 -6.60 -24.51
C PRO A 146 -8.47 -5.96 -23.19
N PRO A 147 -7.31 -6.37 -22.66
CA PRO A 147 -6.80 -5.80 -21.43
C PRO A 147 -6.59 -4.29 -21.60
N TRP A 148 -6.79 -3.51 -20.54
CA TRP A 148 -6.83 -2.04 -20.62
C TRP A 148 -5.53 -1.41 -21.18
N TRP A 149 -4.41 -2.13 -21.12
CA TRP A 149 -3.14 -1.73 -21.76
C TRP A 149 -3.17 -1.80 -23.30
N ALA A 150 -4.08 -2.58 -23.90
CA ALA A 150 -4.25 -2.65 -25.35
C ALA A 150 -4.85 -1.36 -25.95
N PHE A 151 -5.44 -0.49 -25.13
CA PHE A 151 -5.92 0.84 -25.55
C PHE A 151 -4.76 1.73 -26.05
N TRP A 152 -3.56 1.56 -25.50
CA TRP A 152 -2.38 2.35 -25.87
C TRP A 152 -1.66 1.86 -27.13
N ARG A 153 -2.03 0.69 -27.67
CA ARG A 153 -1.38 0.11 -28.86
C ARG A 153 -1.92 0.63 -30.20
N LYS A 154 -2.97 1.45 -30.19
CA LYS A 154 -3.71 1.86 -31.41
C LYS A 154 -3.45 3.30 -31.87
N ARG A 155 -2.32 3.90 -31.48
CA ARG A 155 -1.93 5.29 -31.84
C ARG A 155 -0.59 5.45 -32.57
N ASN A 156 -0.05 4.39 -33.17
CA ASN A 156 1.02 4.49 -34.19
C ASN A 156 0.51 4.04 -35.55
#